data_AF-A0A924QPU4-F1
#
_entry.id   AF-A0A924QPU4-F1
#
_cell.length_a   1.000
_cell.length_b   1.000
_cell.length_c   1.000
_cell.angle_alpha   90.00
_cell.angle_beta   90.00
_cell.angle_gamma   90.00
#
_symmetry.space_group_name_H-M   'P 1'
#
loop_
_entity.id
_entity.type
_entity.pdbx_description
1 polymer ?
#
loop_
_entity_poly.entity_id
_entity_poly.type
_entity_poly.pdbx_seq_one_letter_code
_entity_poly.pdbx_strand_id
1 'polypeptide(L)'
;MKTIFLVTLSTVTTFFAITQSQKPQPAKVSVQDPAASANHGKAVYQKECLSCHQADGGGVPHLNPPLYESTNVVGDKKKIIAIVLKGM
;
A
#
# COMPACT_ATOMS: atom_id res chain seq x y z
N MET A 1 9.10 -29.23 57.63
CA MET A 1 9.38 -29.84 56.30
C MET A 1 8.22 -29.71 55.29
N LYS A 2 7.06 -29.11 55.63
CA LYS A 2 5.87 -29.07 54.75
C LYS A 2 5.53 -27.69 54.16
N THR A 3 6.27 -26.65 54.53
CA THR A 3 6.02 -25.25 54.13
C THR A 3 6.97 -24.74 53.04
N ILE A 4 8.02 -25.49 52.70
CA ILE A 4 9.04 -25.07 51.72
C ILE A 4 8.56 -25.31 50.27
N PHE A 5 7.64 -26.25 50.04
CA PHE A 5 7.15 -26.60 48.71
C PHE A 5 6.06 -25.66 48.14
N LEU A 6 5.52 -24.72 48.93
CA LEU A 6 4.44 -23.81 48.50
C LEU A 6 4.93 -22.46 47.96
N VAL A 7 6.19 -22.10 48.18
CA VAL A 7 6.71 -20.77 47.82
C VAL A 7 7.28 -20.73 46.40
N THR A 8 7.67 -21.87 45.82
CA THR A 8 8.26 -21.95 44.47
C THR A 8 7.23 -21.99 43.35
N LEU A 9 5.94 -22.16 43.66
CA LEU A 9 4.87 -22.26 42.65
C LEU A 9 4.26 -20.88 42.28
N SER A 10 4.54 -19.83 43.06
CA SER A 10 3.92 -18.50 42.85
C SER A 10 4.69 -17.57 41.90
N THR A 11 5.95 -17.85 41.58
CA THR A 11 6.79 -16.96 40.75
C THR A 11 6.88 -17.37 39.28
N VAL A 12 6.38 -18.55 38.90
CA VAL A 12 6.48 -19.04 37.50
C VAL A 12 5.31 -18.57 36.63
N THR A 13 4.19 -18.13 37.20
CA THR A 13 2.99 -17.73 36.44
C THR A 13 3.06 -16.33 35.86
N THR A 14 3.98 -15.46 36.29
CA THR A 14 4.09 -14.08 35.79
C THR A 14 4.96 -13.92 34.54
N PHE A 15 5.69 -14.94 34.11
CA PHE A 15 6.56 -14.85 32.91
C PHE A 15 5.89 -15.29 31.60
N PHE A 16 4.76 -15.99 31.64
CA PHE A 16 4.15 -16.59 30.44
C PHE A 16 3.24 -15.64 29.63
N ALA A 17 3.06 -14.39 30.07
CA ALA A 17 2.06 -13.47 29.50
C ALA A 17 2.62 -12.42 28.51
N ILE A 18 3.93 -12.39 28.22
CA ILE A 18 4.52 -11.30 27.39
C ILE A 18 4.86 -11.73 25.95
N THR A 19 4.91 -13.03 25.62
CA THR A 19 5.12 -13.46 24.22
C THR A 19 3.80 -13.63 23.48
N GLN A 20 2.96 -12.58 23.43
CA GLN A 20 2.07 -12.44 22.27
C GLN A 20 2.93 -11.98 21.09
N SER A 21 3.45 -12.96 20.36
CA SER A 21 3.92 -12.74 19.00
C SER A 21 2.78 -12.14 18.18
N GLN A 22 2.78 -10.83 18.02
CA GLN A 22 2.06 -10.21 16.91
C GLN A 22 2.71 -10.76 15.65
N LYS A 23 2.05 -11.76 15.04
CA LYS A 23 2.32 -12.17 13.66
C LYS A 23 2.45 -10.88 12.84
N PRO A 24 3.50 -10.70 12.02
CA PRO A 24 3.57 -9.57 11.12
C PRO A 24 2.33 -9.62 10.22
N GLN A 25 1.31 -8.87 10.59
CA GLN A 25 0.14 -8.65 9.78
C GLN A 25 0.69 -7.88 8.58
N PRO A 26 0.49 -8.34 7.33
CA PRO A 26 0.83 -7.52 6.18
C PRO A 26 0.19 -6.16 6.42
N ALA A 27 1.02 -5.13 6.50
CA ALA A 27 0.57 -3.79 6.86
C ALA A 27 -0.67 -3.51 6.01
N LYS A 28 -1.81 -3.26 6.64
CA LYS A 28 -2.94 -2.68 5.93
C LYS A 28 -2.38 -1.40 5.32
N VAL A 29 -2.13 -1.41 4.01
CA VAL A 29 -1.94 -0.18 3.27
C VAL A 29 -3.25 0.56 3.47
N SER A 30 -3.23 1.51 4.39
CA SER A 30 -4.30 2.43 4.64
C SER A 30 -4.57 3.10 3.30
N VAL A 31 -5.69 2.76 2.68
CA VAL A 31 -6.19 3.39 1.44
C VAL A 31 -6.45 4.89 1.68
N GLN A 32 -6.29 5.37 2.92
CA GLN A 32 -6.56 6.72 3.38
C GLN A 32 -5.35 7.66 3.43
N ASP A 33 -4.15 7.28 2.95
CA ASP A 33 -3.02 8.22 2.79
C ASP A 33 -2.80 8.58 1.31
N PRO A 34 -3.30 9.74 0.83
CA PRO A 34 -3.09 10.19 -0.53
C PRO A 34 -1.61 10.36 -0.89
N ALA A 35 -0.74 10.75 0.05
CA ALA A 35 0.68 10.98 -0.21
C ALA A 35 1.41 9.65 -0.42
N ALA A 36 1.14 8.65 0.43
CA ALA A 36 1.66 7.30 0.23
C ALA A 36 1.17 6.69 -1.09
N SER A 37 -0.11 6.87 -1.42
CA SER A 37 -0.68 6.40 -2.67
C SER A 37 -0.05 7.08 -3.89
N ALA A 38 0.19 8.39 -3.84
CA ALA A 38 0.85 9.14 -4.90
C ALA A 38 2.31 8.72 -5.08
N ASN A 39 3.06 8.48 -4.00
CA ASN A 39 4.43 8.00 -4.07
C ASN A 39 4.52 6.61 -4.70
N HIS A 40 3.61 5.70 -4.32
CA HIS A 40 3.49 4.40 -4.95
C HIS A 40 3.11 4.54 -6.44
N GLY A 41 2.13 5.38 -6.75
CA GLY A 41 1.70 5.69 -8.11
C GLY A 41 2.82 6.23 -9.00
N LYS A 42 3.70 7.07 -8.45
CA LYS A 42 4.88 7.59 -9.15
C LYS A 42 5.84 6.47 -9.56
N ALA A 43 6.09 5.49 -8.69
CA ALA A 43 6.97 4.36 -9.02
C ALA A 43 6.36 3.50 -10.15
N VAL A 44 5.06 3.23 -10.08
CA VAL A 44 4.32 2.53 -11.15
C VAL A 44 4.38 3.31 -12.46
N TYR A 45 4.12 4.62 -12.41
CA TYR A 45 4.16 5.50 -13.59
C TYR A 45 5.51 5.44 -14.30
N GLN A 46 6.60 5.58 -13.54
CA GLN A 46 7.96 5.56 -14.08
C GLN A 46 8.30 4.22 -14.74
N LYS A 47 7.76 3.11 -14.23
CA LYS A 47 8.05 1.77 -14.74
C LYS A 47 7.19 1.40 -15.94
N GLU A 48 5.88 1.69 -15.87
CA GLU A 48 4.89 1.11 -16.79
C GLU A 48 4.32 2.13 -17.78
N CYS A 49 4.33 3.43 -17.45
CA CYS A 49 3.60 4.46 -18.21
C CYS A 49 4.52 5.45 -18.93
N LEU A 50 5.67 5.76 -18.33
CA LEU A 50 6.57 6.83 -18.74
C LEU A 50 7.10 6.68 -20.17
N SER A 51 7.33 5.44 -20.61
CA SER A 51 7.82 5.16 -21.97
C SER A 51 6.90 5.70 -23.07
N CYS A 52 5.59 5.75 -22.81
CA CYS A 52 4.60 6.24 -23.76
C CYS A 52 4.14 7.67 -23.42
N HIS A 53 3.81 7.90 -22.16
CA HIS A 53 3.18 9.15 -21.71
C HIS A 53 4.17 10.25 -21.31
N GLN A 54 5.48 10.00 -21.43
CA GLN A 54 6.56 10.94 -21.15
C GLN A 54 6.71 11.27 -19.65
N ALA A 55 7.71 12.09 -19.30
CA ALA A 55 8.00 12.41 -17.90
C ALA A 55 7.00 13.39 -17.28
N ASP A 56 6.43 14.28 -18.10
CA ASP A 56 5.45 15.30 -17.73
C ASP A 56 3.99 14.81 -17.90
N GLY A 57 3.78 13.62 -18.45
CA GLY A 57 2.46 13.12 -18.78
C GLY A 57 1.86 13.71 -20.06
N GLY A 58 2.62 14.44 -20.87
CA GLY A 58 2.11 15.07 -22.09
C GLY A 58 1.92 14.13 -23.27
N GLY A 59 2.54 12.95 -23.22
CA GLY A 59 2.49 12.01 -24.32
C GLY A 59 3.16 12.54 -25.59
N VAL A 60 2.68 12.07 -26.74
CA VAL A 60 3.20 12.44 -28.07
C VAL A 60 1.99 12.80 -28.94
N PRO A 61 1.92 14.02 -29.49
CA PRO A 61 0.81 14.42 -30.34
C PRO A 61 0.53 13.40 -31.45
N HIS A 62 -0.75 13.06 -31.62
CA HIS A 62 -1.23 12.08 -32.60
C HIS A 62 -0.76 10.62 -32.42
N LEU A 63 -0.07 10.30 -31.32
CA LEU A 63 0.40 8.94 -31.02
C LEU A 63 -0.01 8.48 -29.62
N ASN A 64 0.46 9.18 -28.58
CA ASN A 64 0.20 8.84 -27.18
C ASN A 64 -0.57 9.99 -26.51
N PRO A 65 -1.80 9.78 -26.03
CA PRO A 65 -2.59 10.88 -25.47
C PRO A 65 -1.98 11.43 -24.17
N PRO A 66 -2.19 12.72 -23.85
CA PRO A 66 -1.77 13.29 -22.58
C PRO A 66 -2.59 12.71 -21.42
N LEU A 67 -1.92 12.55 -20.28
CA LEU A 67 -2.53 12.19 -19.01
C LEU A 67 -2.74 13.41 -18.11
N TYR A 68 -1.85 14.42 -18.18
CA TYR A 68 -2.04 15.65 -17.44
C TYR A 68 -3.28 16.39 -17.97
N GLU A 69 -4.11 16.91 -17.06
CA GLU A 69 -5.33 17.69 -17.35
C GLU A 69 -6.34 17.04 -18.32
N SER A 70 -6.18 15.77 -18.67
CA SER A 70 -7.07 15.11 -19.61
C SER A 70 -8.37 14.70 -18.93
N THR A 71 -9.48 14.82 -19.65
CA THR A 71 -10.82 14.45 -19.15
C THR A 71 -10.94 12.96 -18.81
N ASN A 72 -10.08 12.13 -19.39
CA ASN A 72 -9.98 10.70 -19.09
C ASN A 72 -9.36 10.42 -17.71
N VAL A 73 -8.59 11.36 -17.16
CA VAL A 73 -7.87 11.20 -15.88
C VAL A 73 -8.49 12.04 -14.76
N VAL A 74 -8.83 13.30 -15.02
CA VAL A 74 -9.35 14.24 -14.00
C VAL A 74 -10.85 14.01 -13.71
N GLY A 75 -11.57 13.32 -14.60
CA GLY A 75 -13.00 13.08 -14.48
C GLY A 75 -13.38 11.85 -13.62
N ASP A 76 -14.19 10.95 -14.19
CA ASP A 76 -14.66 9.75 -13.49
C ASP A 76 -13.50 8.77 -13.21
N LYS A 77 -13.21 8.55 -11.94
CA LYS A 77 -12.18 7.61 -11.48
C LYS A 77 -12.43 6.18 -11.97
N LYS A 78 -13.69 5.76 -12.14
CA LYS A 78 -14.01 4.42 -12.66
C LYS A 78 -13.59 4.28 -14.11
N LYS A 79 -13.63 5.37 -14.89
CA LYS A 79 -13.22 5.38 -16.29
C LYS A 79 -11.73 5.10 -16.42
N ILE A 80 -10.87 5.82 -15.69
CA ILE A 80 -9.42 5.60 -15.77
C ILE A 80 -9.03 4.20 -15.27
N ILE A 81 -9.68 3.71 -14.22
CA ILE A 81 -9.47 2.34 -13.73
C ILE A 81 -9.83 1.32 -14.83
N ALA A 82 -10.97 1.49 -15.50
CA ALA A 82 -11.38 0.61 -16.57
C ALA A 82 -10.41 0.64 -17.75
N ILE A 83 -9.92 1.82 -18.16
CA ILE A 83 -8.95 1.97 -19.25
C ILE A 83 -7.65 1.22 -18.93
N VAL A 84 -7.13 1.34 -17.71
CA VAL A 84 -5.90 0.63 -17.30
C VAL A 84 -6.09 -0.88 -17.31
N LEU A 85 -7.26 -1.36 -16.87
CA LEU A 85 -7.54 -2.79 -16.75
C LEU A 85 -7.96 -3.46 -18.06
N LYS A 86 -8.53 -2.70 -19.01
CA LYS A 86 -9.21 -3.26 -20.19
C LYS A 86 -8.73 -2.67 -21.52
N GLY A 87 -7.90 -1.63 -21.48
CA GLY A 87 -7.62 -0.82 -22.66
C GLY A 87 -8.74 0.18 -22.95
N MET A 88 -8.49 1.00 -23.98
CA MET A 88 -9.47 1.93 -24.56
C MET A 88 -10.37 1.25 -25.57
#